data_AF-A0A1F9CZ66-F1
#
_entry.id   AF-A0A1F9CZ66-F1
#
_cell.length_a   1.000
_cell.length_b   1.000
_cell.length_c   1.000
_cell.angle_alpha   90.00
_cell.angle_beta   90.00
_cell.angle_gamma   90.00
#
_symmetry.space_group_name_H-M   'P 1'
#
loop_
_entity.id
_entity.type
_entity.pdbx_description
1 polymer ?
#
loop_
_entity_poly.entity_id
_entity_poly.type
_entity_poly.pdbx_seq_one_letter_code
_entity_poly.pdbx_strand_id
1 'polypeptide(L)'
;MTDEKKEKRIQNLKEVMKKERGYLPATYTYIAEKDVDFMEAYNNLYEKALTDGKVLPAKTRELIAIALLAYRGLNDAVYEHAKRALRLGATKEEIMEAIETSIIPGGAPTFASGLQALVRIEEDEKKGK
;
A
#
# COMPACT_ATOMS: atom_id res chain seq x y z
N MET A 1 -4.74 -10.04 -30.11
CA MET A 1 -3.42 -9.62 -29.61
C MET A 1 -2.48 -10.79 -29.80
N THR A 2 -1.26 -10.60 -30.31
CA THR A 2 -0.29 -11.71 -30.38
C THR A 2 0.19 -12.08 -28.98
N ASP A 3 0.54 -13.34 -28.75
CA ASP A 3 0.97 -13.82 -27.43
C ASP A 3 2.18 -13.03 -26.91
N GLU A 4 3.13 -12.72 -27.79
CA GLU A 4 4.30 -11.88 -27.50
C GLU A 4 3.92 -10.45 -27.04
N LYS A 5 2.87 -9.85 -27.62
CA LYS A 5 2.38 -8.53 -27.19
C LYS A 5 1.71 -8.61 -25.82
N LYS A 6 1.03 -9.70 -25.51
CA LYS A 6 0.38 -9.92 -24.20
C LYS A 6 1.43 -10.10 -23.10
N GLU A 7 2.45 -10.92 -23.34
CA GLU A 7 3.54 -11.16 -22.38
C GLU A 7 4.29 -9.87 -22.05
N LYS A 8 4.60 -9.05 -23.07
CA LYS A 8 5.25 -7.75 -22.87
C LYS A 8 4.40 -6.80 -22.01
N ARG A 9 3.08 -6.76 -22.20
CA ARG A 9 2.16 -5.95 -21.36
C ARG A 9 2.18 -6.41 -19.92
N ILE A 10 2.08 -7.72 -19.69
CA ILE A 10 2.12 -8.33 -18.35
C ILE A 10 3.42 -7.98 -17.64
N GLN A 11 4.56 -8.14 -18.31
CA GLN A 11 5.86 -7.85 -17.73
C GLN A 11 6.00 -6.37 -17.37
N ASN A 12 5.62 -5.48 -18.28
CA ASN A 12 5.66 -4.04 -18.04
C ASN A 12 4.75 -3.64 -16.87
N LEU A 13 3.53 -4.18 -16.80
CA LEU A 13 2.60 -3.89 -15.70
C LEU A 13 3.18 -4.32 -14.34
N LYS A 14 3.75 -5.54 -14.26
CA LYS A 14 4.38 -6.05 -13.04
C LYS A 14 5.55 -5.16 -12.58
N GLU A 15 6.38 -4.69 -13.51
CA GLU A 15 7.51 -3.81 -13.22
C GLU A 15 7.06 -2.44 -12.70
N VAL A 16 6.08 -1.81 -13.36
CA VAL A 16 5.51 -0.52 -12.93
C VAL A 16 4.93 -0.64 -11.53
N MET A 17 4.08 -1.64 -11.31
CA MET A 17 3.44 -1.86 -10.01
C MET A 17 4.46 -2.07 -8.89
N LYS A 18 5.48 -2.91 -9.12
CA LYS A 18 6.52 -3.17 -8.12
C LYS A 18 7.31 -1.92 -7.79
N LYS A 19 7.66 -1.12 -8.82
CA LYS A 19 8.39 0.14 -8.65
C LYS A 19 7.60 1.15 -7.80
N GLU A 20 6.32 1.34 -8.10
CA GLU A 20 5.50 2.35 -7.42
C GLU A 20 5.08 1.94 -6.00
N ARG A 21 4.81 0.65 -5.80
CA ARG A 21 4.30 0.12 -4.53
C ARG A 21 5.42 -0.35 -3.61
N GLY A 22 6.63 -0.58 -4.14
CA GLY A 22 7.78 -1.17 -3.43
C GLY A 22 7.72 -2.69 -3.30
N TYR A 23 6.58 -3.31 -3.61
CA TYR A 23 6.36 -4.76 -3.59
C TYR A 23 5.28 -5.13 -4.60
N LEU A 24 5.23 -6.40 -4.99
CA LEU A 24 4.17 -6.95 -5.82
C LEU A 24 3.80 -8.34 -5.29
N PRO A 25 2.60 -8.54 -4.72
CA PRO A 25 2.21 -9.85 -4.21
C PRO A 25 2.02 -10.87 -5.33
N ALA A 26 2.25 -12.15 -5.04
CA ALA A 26 2.04 -13.25 -5.99
C ALA A 26 0.60 -13.30 -6.53
N THR A 27 -0.39 -12.87 -5.74
CA THR A 27 -1.79 -12.78 -6.16
C THR A 27 -2.00 -11.78 -7.30
N TYR A 28 -1.23 -10.69 -7.34
CA TYR A 28 -1.29 -9.68 -8.40
C TYR A 28 -0.59 -10.16 -9.66
N THR A 29 0.52 -10.88 -9.51
CA THR A 29 1.17 -11.59 -10.62
C THR A 29 0.23 -12.61 -11.26
N TYR A 30 -0.47 -13.39 -10.42
CA TYR A 30 -1.44 -14.39 -10.87
C TYR A 30 -2.57 -13.77 -11.71
N ILE A 31 -3.21 -12.71 -11.22
CA ILE A 31 -4.30 -12.08 -11.99
C ILE A 31 -3.78 -11.37 -13.24
N ALA A 32 -2.59 -10.74 -13.22
CA ALA A 32 -2.01 -10.13 -14.42
C ALA A 32 -1.80 -11.15 -15.55
N GLU A 33 -1.37 -12.37 -15.22
CA GLU A 33 -1.17 -13.45 -16.21
C GLU A 33 -2.48 -13.99 -16.79
N LYS A 34 -3.54 -14.01 -15.97
CA LYS A 34 -4.86 -14.51 -16.37
C LYS A 34 -5.68 -13.45 -17.11
N ASP A 35 -5.70 -12.24 -16.60
CA ASP A 35 -6.50 -11.11 -17.07
C ASP A 35 -5.74 -9.79 -16.89
N VAL A 36 -4.87 -9.51 -17.86
CA VAL A 36 -4.06 -8.28 -17.87
C VAL A 36 -4.91 -7.03 -18.04
N ASP A 37 -6.04 -7.11 -18.76
CA ASP A 37 -6.89 -5.95 -19.03
C ASP A 37 -7.58 -5.48 -17.73
N PHE A 38 -8.12 -6.42 -16.94
CA PHE A 38 -8.65 -6.10 -15.61
C PHE A 38 -7.57 -5.55 -14.69
N MET A 39 -6.38 -6.16 -14.72
CA MET A 39 -5.30 -5.76 -13.82
C MET A 39 -4.73 -4.37 -14.15
N GLU A 40 -4.65 -4.01 -15.44
CA GLU A 40 -4.33 -2.64 -15.88
C GLU A 40 -5.41 -1.64 -15.43
N ALA A 41 -6.70 -1.99 -15.56
CA ALA A 41 -7.80 -1.13 -15.12
C ALA A 41 -7.77 -0.89 -13.59
N TYR A 42 -7.53 -1.95 -12.81
CA TYR A 42 -7.33 -1.84 -11.37
C TYR A 42 -6.10 -0.98 -11.04
N ASN A 43 -4.99 -1.15 -11.75
CA ASN A 43 -3.77 -0.38 -11.47
C ASN A 43 -3.98 1.11 -11.74
N ASN A 44 -4.66 1.46 -12.83
CA ASN A 44 -5.03 2.84 -13.11
C ASN A 44 -5.91 3.44 -11.99
N LEU A 45 -6.88 2.68 -11.46
CA LEU A 45 -7.67 3.16 -10.32
C LEU A 45 -6.79 3.37 -9.06
N TYR A 46 -5.91 2.41 -8.76
CA TYR A 46 -4.99 2.48 -7.63
C TYR A 46 -4.10 3.72 -7.72
N GLU A 47 -3.48 3.96 -8.88
CA GLU A 47 -2.63 5.14 -9.11
C GLU A 47 -3.40 6.42 -8.84
N LYS A 48 -4.58 6.61 -9.47
CA LYS A 48 -5.38 7.83 -9.27
C LYS A 48 -5.80 8.06 -7.82
N ALA A 49 -5.97 6.99 -7.04
CA ALA A 49 -6.36 7.05 -5.64
C ALA A 49 -5.19 7.29 -4.67
N LEU A 50 -4.01 6.74 -4.95
CA LEU A 50 -2.90 6.66 -3.97
C LEU A 50 -1.61 7.37 -4.42
N THR A 51 -1.55 7.97 -5.60
CA THR A 51 -0.51 8.96 -5.94
C THR A 51 -0.95 10.38 -5.55
N ASP A 52 -0.12 11.38 -5.86
CA ASP A 52 -0.46 12.78 -5.65
C ASP A 52 -1.79 13.11 -6.35
N GLY A 53 -2.69 13.70 -5.56
CA GLY A 53 -3.97 14.20 -6.03
C GLY A 53 -3.88 15.65 -6.44
N LYS A 54 -5.04 16.19 -6.88
CA LYS A 54 -5.18 17.63 -7.17
C LYS A 54 -5.04 18.53 -5.94
N VAL A 55 -5.28 17.99 -4.74
CA VAL A 55 -5.34 18.72 -3.47
C VAL A 55 -4.58 17.98 -2.38
N LEU A 56 -4.88 16.69 -2.19
CA LEU A 56 -4.21 15.86 -1.20
C LEU A 56 -2.95 15.21 -1.80
N PRO A 57 -1.77 15.40 -1.18
CA PRO A 57 -0.57 14.71 -1.60
C PRO A 57 -0.65 13.20 -1.29
N ALA A 58 0.18 12.41 -1.96
CA ALA A 58 0.24 10.96 -1.82
C ALA A 58 0.45 10.55 -0.35
N LYS A 59 1.31 11.29 0.38
CA LYS A 59 1.56 11.08 1.81
C LYS A 59 0.27 11.09 2.63
N THR A 60 -0.56 12.12 2.48
CA THR A 60 -1.83 12.23 3.22
C THR A 60 -2.81 11.14 2.83
N ARG A 61 -2.84 10.75 1.56
CA ARG A 61 -3.69 9.66 1.07
C ARG A 61 -3.26 8.30 1.65
N GLU A 62 -1.97 8.09 1.84
CA GLU A 62 -1.45 6.91 2.54
C GLU A 62 -1.85 6.87 4.01
N LEU A 63 -1.78 7.99 4.75
CA LEU A 63 -2.23 8.04 6.14
C LEU A 63 -3.72 7.68 6.27
N ILE A 64 -4.56 8.14 5.34
CA ILE A 64 -5.97 7.75 5.27
C ILE A 64 -6.11 6.25 4.99
N ALA A 65 -5.36 5.72 4.03
CA ALA A 65 -5.39 4.30 3.69
C ALA A 65 -4.98 3.42 4.87
N ILE A 66 -3.93 3.80 5.59
CA ILE A 66 -3.44 3.12 6.81
C ILE A 66 -4.56 3.00 7.85
N ALA A 67 -5.26 4.10 8.16
CA ALA A 67 -6.35 4.08 9.13
C ALA A 67 -7.51 3.16 8.69
N LEU A 68 -7.87 3.19 7.40
CA LEU A 68 -8.94 2.33 6.85
C LEU A 68 -8.55 0.85 6.81
N LEU A 69 -7.30 0.53 6.52
CA LEU A 69 -6.80 -0.83 6.52
C LEU A 69 -6.68 -1.39 7.94
N ALA A 70 -6.28 -0.55 8.89
CA ALA A 70 -6.28 -0.88 10.31
C ALA A 70 -7.69 -1.17 10.81
N TYR A 71 -8.67 -0.36 10.37
CA TYR A 71 -10.09 -0.59 10.71
C TYR A 71 -10.61 -1.94 10.21
N ARG A 72 -10.09 -2.40 9.06
CA ARG A 72 -10.39 -3.71 8.49
C ARG A 72 -9.57 -4.85 9.12
N GLY A 73 -8.65 -4.56 10.03
CA GLY A 73 -7.74 -5.55 10.63
C GLY A 73 -6.73 -6.14 9.65
N LEU A 74 -6.40 -5.42 8.56
CA LEU A 74 -5.52 -5.91 7.50
C LEU A 74 -4.05 -5.58 7.79
N ASN A 75 -3.49 -6.20 8.82
CA ASN A 75 -2.16 -5.89 9.37
C ASN A 75 -1.03 -5.83 8.31
N ASP A 76 -0.96 -6.81 7.40
CA ASP A 76 0.06 -6.81 6.34
C ASP A 76 -0.11 -5.65 5.36
N ALA A 77 -1.36 -5.27 5.06
CA ALA A 77 -1.64 -4.11 4.21
C ALA A 77 -1.26 -2.81 4.94
N VAL A 78 -1.57 -2.69 6.24
CA VAL A 78 -1.13 -1.54 7.05
C VAL A 78 0.39 -1.41 7.02
N TYR A 79 1.12 -2.51 7.19
CA TYR A 79 2.59 -2.53 7.14
C TYR A 79 3.14 -2.03 5.77
N GLU A 80 2.61 -2.54 4.66
CA GLU A 80 3.08 -2.13 3.33
C GLU A 80 2.74 -0.67 3.00
N HIS A 81 1.55 -0.21 3.39
CA HIS A 81 1.13 1.18 3.24
C HIS A 81 1.93 2.14 4.14
N ALA A 82 2.22 1.76 5.39
CA ALA A 82 3.11 2.51 6.27
C ALA A 82 4.52 2.63 5.69
N LYS A 83 5.09 1.56 5.13
CA LYS A 83 6.37 1.64 4.41
C LYS A 83 6.32 2.55 3.20
N ARG A 84 5.21 2.56 2.45
CA ARG A 84 5.02 3.48 1.32
C ARG A 84 4.92 4.92 1.80
N ALA A 85 4.19 5.20 2.88
CA ALA A 85 4.10 6.52 3.49
C ALA A 85 5.49 7.05 3.89
N LEU A 86 6.30 6.22 4.55
CA LEU A 86 7.69 6.58 4.92
C LEU A 86 8.54 6.94 3.68
N ARG A 87 8.44 6.16 2.59
CA ARG A 87 9.13 6.49 1.31
C ARG A 87 8.65 7.79 0.67
N LEU A 88 7.40 8.18 0.94
CA LEU A 88 6.81 9.46 0.50
C LEU A 88 7.10 10.61 1.47
N GLY A 89 7.96 10.40 2.46
CA GLY A 89 8.37 11.44 3.41
C GLY A 89 7.46 11.57 4.63
N ALA A 90 6.61 10.59 4.91
CA ALA A 90 5.97 10.52 6.22
C ALA A 90 6.99 10.22 7.33
N THR A 91 6.73 10.75 8.52
CA THR A 91 7.46 10.32 9.72
C THR A 91 6.70 9.21 10.44
N LYS A 92 7.37 8.49 11.34
CA LYS A 92 6.70 7.48 12.17
C LYS A 92 5.69 8.12 13.12
N GLU A 93 5.97 9.34 13.56
CA GLU A 93 5.08 10.15 14.40
C GLU A 93 3.80 10.51 13.63
N GLU A 94 3.89 10.93 12.36
CA GLU A 94 2.69 11.17 11.54
C GLU A 94 1.84 9.91 11.36
N ILE A 95 2.48 8.75 11.21
CA ILE A 95 1.79 7.45 11.11
C ILE A 95 1.16 7.07 12.47
N MET A 96 1.86 7.31 13.57
CA MET A 96 1.37 7.07 14.93
C MET A 96 0.13 7.93 15.22
N GLU A 97 0.17 9.23 14.95
CA GLU A 97 -0.98 10.13 15.17
C GLU A 97 -2.21 9.72 14.32
N ALA A 98 -1.99 9.21 13.10
CA ALA A 98 -3.08 8.66 12.30
C ALA A 98 -3.69 7.39 12.93
N ILE A 99 -2.87 6.52 13.51
CA ILE A 99 -3.32 5.32 14.23
C ILE A 99 -4.03 5.70 15.53
N GLU A 100 -3.51 6.65 16.30
CA GLU A 100 -4.16 7.19 17.50
C GLU A 100 -5.53 7.78 17.16
N THR A 101 -5.63 8.56 16.10
CA THR A 101 -6.90 9.13 15.61
C THR A 101 -7.91 8.02 15.30
N SER A 102 -7.46 6.89 14.74
CA SER A 102 -8.33 5.79 14.29
C SER A 102 -9.01 5.03 15.43
N ILE A 103 -8.54 5.13 16.69
CA ILE A 103 -9.18 4.46 17.84
C ILE A 103 -10.58 4.99 18.13
N ILE A 104 -10.82 6.29 17.88
CA ILE A 104 -12.09 6.94 18.18
C ILE A 104 -13.22 6.39 17.28
N PRO A 105 -13.07 6.35 15.94
CA PRO A 105 -14.08 5.77 15.07
C PRO A 105 -14.01 4.23 14.98
N GLY A 106 -12.83 3.64 15.20
CA GLY A 106 -12.56 2.22 14.92
C GLY A 106 -12.43 1.30 16.14
N GLY A 107 -12.36 1.86 17.34
CA GLY A 107 -12.17 1.11 18.58
C GLY A 107 -10.78 0.48 18.75
N ALA A 108 -10.60 -0.23 19.87
CA ALA A 108 -9.33 -0.85 20.25
C ALA A 108 -8.75 -1.83 19.21
N PRO A 109 -9.54 -2.64 18.46
CA PRO A 109 -8.99 -3.53 17.43
C PRO A 109 -8.28 -2.78 16.30
N THR A 110 -8.84 -1.63 15.89
CA THR A 110 -8.25 -0.78 14.85
C THR A 110 -6.90 -0.24 15.31
N PHE A 111 -6.85 0.28 16.54
CA PHE A 111 -5.61 0.77 17.14
C PHE A 111 -4.54 -0.32 17.25
N ALA A 112 -4.92 -1.52 17.72
CA ALA A 112 -4.01 -2.65 17.83
C ALA A 112 -3.44 -3.08 16.46
N SER A 113 -4.28 -3.14 15.42
CA SER A 113 -3.85 -3.45 14.04
C SER A 113 -2.83 -2.43 13.53
N GLY A 114 -3.10 -1.13 13.74
CA GLY A 114 -2.18 -0.05 13.41
C GLY A 114 -0.83 -0.17 14.11
N LEU A 115 -0.83 -0.35 15.43
CA LEU A 115 0.39 -0.47 16.22
C LEU A 115 1.25 -1.68 15.84
N GLN A 116 0.63 -2.83 15.56
CA GLN A 116 1.36 -4.04 15.16
C GLN A 116 2.21 -3.81 13.91
N ALA A 117 1.67 -3.07 12.94
CA ALA A 117 2.41 -2.71 11.73
C ALA A 117 3.60 -1.79 12.03
N LEU A 118 3.42 -0.80 12.90
CA LEU A 118 4.49 0.15 13.26
C LEU A 118 5.60 -0.53 14.08
N VAL A 119 5.24 -1.40 15.03
CA VAL A 119 6.20 -2.24 15.77
C VAL A 119 7.03 -3.09 14.82
N ARG A 120 6.38 -3.76 13.85
CA ARG A 120 7.07 -4.56 12.84
C ARG A 120 8.06 -3.74 12.01
N ILE A 121 7.71 -2.51 11.62
CA ILE A 121 8.63 -1.61 10.90
C ILE A 121 9.88 -1.33 11.74
N GLU A 122 9.72 -1.02 13.02
CA GLU A 122 10.87 -0.77 13.90
C GLU A 122 11.75 -1.99 14.14
N GLU A 123 11.15 -3.18 14.25
CA GLU A 123 11.89 -4.43 14.36
C GLU A 123 12.71 -4.72 13.11
N ASP A 124 12.14 -4.51 11.92
CA ASP A 124 12.84 -4.71 10.65
C ASP A 124 14.03 -3.74 10.52
N GLU A 125 13.88 -2.49 10.94
CA GLU A 125 14.99 -1.52 10.97
C GLU A 125 16.10 -1.89 11.95
N LYS A 126 15.76 -2.49 13.11
CA LYS A 126 16.76 -2.97 14.08
C LYS A 126 17.55 -4.16 13.54
N LYS A 127 16.92 -5.03 12.74
CA LYS A 127 17.57 -6.20 12.12
C LYS A 127 18.41 -5.85 10.88
N GLY A 128 18.09 -4.74 10.22
CA GLY A 128 18.80 -4.23 9.05
C GLY A 128 19.97 -3.29 9.36
N LYS A 129 20.20 -2.98 10.64
CA LYS A 129 21.41 -2.32 11.17
C LYS A 129 22.41 -3.37 11.62
#